data_AF-A0A7Y4U5B7-F1
#
_entry.id   AF-A0A7Y4U5B7-F1
#
_cell.length_a   1.000
_cell.length_b   1.000
_cell.length_c   1.000
_cell.angle_alpha   90.00
_cell.angle_beta   90.00
_cell.angle_gamma   90.00
#
_symmetry.space_group_name_H-M   'P 1'
#
loop_
_entity.id
_entity.type
_entity.pdbx_description
1 polymer ?
#
loop_
_entity_poly.entity_id
_entity_poly.type
_entity_poly.pdbx_seq_one_letter_code
_entity_poly.pdbx_strand_id
1 'polypeptide(L)'
;ALNGNVATLGRSFDPEGLVIDPRNGHFLVSDEYGPSVYEFNRRGALLAVFQTPANLVPKVSGNINYVTDRDGGLNAGRQDNRGFEGLAVTPDGKTLYAVLQDPLVNEPSPNNGRNGRNLRIVVFDNNPKSPTYRQSTAQYAYQLELQADILARIIAAGGTGTATDPRQGRNIGLSAIVALNDHEFLILERDNRGLGVDDPAGASVTGSKRVYRIDITGATNIASLPLPNDGNLAAAGITPVTKSAVFIDLAANTVLPNGKRAEKWEGLTIGPRLRGGSFLILAGNDNDYSVTQTGSGVQFDVYVDFNGNSVQRDLDQPTQFNGIEVGPVPTGYVLIPGVLHAYKASASDLAGYQPPLDDEHDDDHHH
;
A
#
# COMPACT_ATOMS: atom_id res chain seq x y z
N ALA A 1 -16.23 3.38 17.05
CA ALA A 1 -15.25 4.50 17.07
C ALA A 1 -14.50 4.44 18.39
N LEU A 2 -13.15 4.40 18.36
CA LEU A 2 -12.31 4.28 19.57
C LEU A 2 -12.46 5.45 20.57
N ASN A 3 -13.16 6.52 20.18
CA ASN A 3 -13.50 7.67 21.02
C ASN A 3 -15.02 7.99 21.07
N GLY A 4 -15.87 7.10 20.54
CA GLY A 4 -17.33 7.33 20.47
C GLY A 4 -17.81 8.39 19.47
N ASN A 5 -16.93 9.00 18.66
CA ASN A 5 -17.30 10.02 17.68
C ASN A 5 -16.76 9.68 16.28
N VAL A 6 -17.67 9.43 15.34
CA VAL A 6 -17.31 9.07 13.95
C VAL A 6 -16.55 10.17 13.20
N ALA A 7 -16.68 11.43 13.62
CA ALA A 7 -16.02 12.57 13.00
C ALA A 7 -14.60 12.83 13.54
N THR A 8 -14.09 11.99 14.44
CA THR A 8 -12.79 12.21 15.09
C THR A 8 -12.04 10.89 15.18
N LEU A 9 -10.79 10.83 14.70
CA LEU A 9 -9.97 9.62 14.76
C LEU A 9 -9.55 9.25 16.19
N GLY A 10 -9.32 10.25 17.04
CA GLY A 10 -8.87 10.02 18.42
C GLY A 10 -7.46 9.43 18.44
N ARG A 11 -7.32 8.22 19.00
CA ARG A 11 -6.07 7.44 19.03
C ARG A 11 -6.07 6.26 18.06
N SER A 12 -7.06 6.18 17.18
CA SER A 12 -7.08 5.17 16.11
C SER A 12 -5.90 5.43 15.18
N PHE A 13 -5.10 4.41 14.90
CA PHE A 13 -3.91 4.51 14.09
C PHE A 13 -3.65 3.18 13.40
N ASP A 14 -3.57 3.21 12.08
CA ASP A 14 -3.31 2.09 11.20
C ASP A 14 -2.16 2.46 10.25
N PRO A 15 -0.90 2.33 10.72
CA PRO A 15 0.26 2.80 9.99
C PRO A 15 0.65 1.85 8.86
N GLU A 16 0.65 2.36 7.63
CA GLU A 16 0.89 1.53 6.43
C GLU A 16 2.22 1.82 5.74
N GLY A 17 2.79 3.01 5.97
CA GLY A 17 4.02 3.44 5.32
C GLY A 17 4.92 4.19 6.28
N LEU A 18 6.22 3.93 6.20
CA LEU A 18 7.23 4.57 7.03
C LEU A 18 8.45 4.95 6.19
N VAL A 19 8.87 6.21 6.31
CA VAL A 19 10.16 6.68 5.78
C VAL A 19 10.90 7.46 6.86
N ILE A 20 12.22 7.52 6.72
CA ILE A 20 13.08 8.34 7.57
C ILE A 20 13.32 9.65 6.83
N ASP A 21 13.02 10.79 7.46
CA ASP A 21 13.36 12.09 6.93
C ASP A 21 14.90 12.25 6.95
N PRO A 22 15.55 12.41 5.79
CA PRO A 22 17.01 12.39 5.72
C PRO A 22 17.69 13.58 6.40
N ARG A 23 16.96 14.67 6.69
CA ARG A 23 17.52 15.92 7.22
C ARG A 23 17.59 15.97 8.75
N ASN A 24 16.83 15.11 9.41
CA ASN A 24 16.73 15.12 10.88
C ASN A 24 16.52 13.73 11.49
N GLY A 25 16.41 12.70 10.64
CA GLY A 25 16.17 11.34 11.04
C GLY A 25 14.76 11.06 11.58
N HIS A 26 13.82 12.01 11.59
CA HIS A 26 12.47 11.74 12.11
C HIS A 26 11.76 10.65 11.30
N PHE A 27 10.84 9.93 11.95
CA PHE A 27 9.95 9.01 11.26
C PHE A 27 8.78 9.77 10.69
N LEU A 28 8.57 9.65 9.38
CA LEU A 28 7.34 10.06 8.72
C LEU A 28 6.51 8.81 8.48
N VAL A 29 5.25 8.83 8.91
CA VAL A 29 4.38 7.65 8.91
C VAL A 29 3.04 7.99 8.28
N SER A 30 2.61 7.24 7.27
CA SER A 30 1.26 7.31 6.70
C SER A 30 0.30 6.44 7.48
N ASP A 31 -0.97 6.84 7.50
CA ASP A 31 -2.06 6.18 8.20
C ASP A 31 -3.27 6.05 7.30
N GLU A 32 -3.91 4.89 7.38
CA GLU A 32 -5.01 4.52 6.51
C GLU A 32 -6.36 5.14 6.95
N TYR A 33 -6.62 5.21 8.25
CA TYR A 33 -7.92 5.68 8.73
C TYR A 33 -8.14 7.15 8.42
N GLY A 34 -7.13 7.99 8.65
CA GLY A 34 -7.18 9.42 8.52
C GLY A 34 -6.95 10.00 7.13
N PRO A 35 -6.72 9.18 6.09
CA PRO A 35 -5.53 9.30 5.22
C PRO A 35 -4.60 10.39 5.70
N SER A 36 -3.83 10.08 6.74
CA SER A 36 -3.04 11.06 7.48
C SER A 36 -1.56 10.77 7.33
N VAL A 37 -0.74 11.80 7.53
CA VAL A 37 0.72 11.67 7.61
C VAL A 37 1.19 12.32 8.90
N TYR A 38 1.98 11.57 9.66
CA TYR A 38 2.45 11.93 10.99
C TYR A 38 3.98 12.03 10.98
N GLU A 39 4.51 12.93 11.78
CA GLU A 39 5.94 13.06 12.04
C GLU A 39 6.22 12.68 13.51
N PHE A 40 7.10 11.72 13.73
CA PHE A 40 7.55 11.29 15.05
C PHE A 40 9.06 11.49 15.18
N ASN A 41 9.51 11.84 16.39
CA ASN A 41 10.94 11.74 16.67
C ASN A 41 11.39 10.26 16.77
N ARG A 42 12.70 10.04 16.83
CA ARG A 42 13.31 8.71 16.97
C ARG A 42 12.92 7.94 18.24
N ARG A 43 12.27 8.59 19.21
CA ARG A 43 11.73 7.95 20.44
C ARG A 43 10.25 7.61 20.32
N GLY A 44 9.64 7.80 19.15
CA GLY A 44 8.22 7.54 18.90
C GLY A 44 7.28 8.61 19.45
N ALA A 45 7.76 9.79 19.83
CA ALA A 45 6.88 10.88 20.25
C ALA A 45 6.36 11.63 19.03
N LEU A 46 5.04 11.80 18.95
CA LEU A 46 4.38 12.56 17.89
C LEU A 46 4.77 14.03 17.97
N LEU A 47 5.31 14.56 16.86
CA LEU A 47 5.70 15.96 16.72
C LEU A 47 4.68 16.76 15.94
N ALA A 48 4.14 16.19 14.87
CA ALA A 48 3.22 16.89 13.99
C ALA A 48 2.34 15.94 13.16
N VAL A 49 1.25 16.50 12.64
CA VAL A 49 0.37 15.86 11.66
C VAL A 49 0.28 16.79 10.46
N PHE A 50 0.47 16.25 9.26
CA PHE A 50 0.31 17.00 8.01
C PHE A 50 -1.18 17.24 7.75
N GLN A 51 -1.49 18.34 7.08
CA GLN A 51 -2.88 18.66 6.76
C GLN A 51 -3.40 17.72 5.67
N THR A 52 -4.27 16.78 6.04
CA THR A 52 -4.98 15.93 5.07
C THR A 52 -5.82 16.80 4.11
N PRO A 53 -5.68 16.61 2.78
CA PRO A 53 -6.51 17.32 1.81
C PRO A 53 -8.00 17.04 1.98
N ALA A 54 -8.82 18.09 1.91
CA ALA A 54 -10.25 18.02 2.22
C ALA A 54 -11.07 17.10 1.31
N ASN A 55 -10.57 16.80 0.10
CA ASN A 55 -11.19 15.87 -0.84
C ASN A 55 -10.96 14.39 -0.47
N LEU A 56 -9.99 14.09 0.41
CA LEU A 56 -9.68 12.72 0.84
C LEU A 56 -10.41 12.35 2.13
N VAL A 57 -10.84 13.35 2.90
CA VAL A 57 -11.55 13.15 4.17
C VAL A 57 -12.90 12.45 3.91
N PRO A 58 -13.14 11.28 4.52
CA PRO A 58 -14.34 10.49 4.29
C PRO A 58 -15.58 11.19 4.86
N LYS A 59 -16.68 11.23 4.08
CA LYS A 59 -17.92 11.91 4.45
C LYS A 59 -19.17 11.11 4.15
N VAL A 60 -20.18 11.31 5.00
CA VAL A 60 -21.57 10.90 4.79
C VAL A 60 -22.43 12.15 4.77
N SER A 61 -23.11 12.41 3.65
CA SER A 61 -23.96 13.60 3.48
C SER A 61 -23.25 14.91 3.84
N GLY A 62 -21.97 15.02 3.47
CA GLY A 62 -21.13 16.20 3.74
C GLY A 62 -20.48 16.25 5.14
N ASN A 63 -20.89 15.40 6.07
CA ASN A 63 -20.32 15.35 7.42
C ASN A 63 -19.16 14.35 7.47
N ILE A 64 -18.07 14.71 8.16
CA ILE A 64 -16.91 13.83 8.34
C ILE A 64 -17.34 12.55 9.06
N ASN A 65 -16.94 11.41 8.51
CA ASN A 65 -17.19 10.10 9.10
C ASN A 65 -16.08 9.13 8.73
N TYR A 66 -15.19 8.84 9.69
CA TYR A 66 -14.06 7.93 9.51
C TYR A 66 -14.42 6.44 9.70
N VAL A 67 -15.67 6.12 10.06
CA VAL A 67 -16.08 4.78 10.49
C VAL A 67 -16.99 4.08 9.49
N THR A 68 -17.81 4.82 8.75
CA THR A 68 -18.79 4.24 7.83
C THR A 68 -18.12 3.50 6.67
N ASP A 69 -18.58 2.26 6.45
CA ASP A 69 -18.20 1.44 5.32
C ASP A 69 -18.60 2.07 3.98
N ARG A 70 -17.84 1.82 2.91
CA ARG A 70 -18.11 2.31 1.56
C ARG A 70 -19.49 1.91 1.04
N ASP A 71 -19.98 0.74 1.45
CA ASP A 71 -21.33 0.24 1.11
C ASP A 71 -22.40 0.73 2.11
N GLY A 72 -22.00 1.37 3.21
CA GLY A 72 -22.85 1.89 4.28
C GLY A 72 -23.29 3.36 4.08
N GLY A 73 -23.15 3.91 2.88
CA GLY A 73 -23.59 5.28 2.55
C GLY A 73 -22.49 6.34 2.57
N LEU A 74 -21.21 5.95 2.61
CA LEU A 74 -20.09 6.85 2.40
C LEU A 74 -20.16 7.44 0.98
N ASN A 75 -20.08 8.77 0.83
CA ASN A 75 -20.34 9.44 -0.45
C ASN A 75 -19.27 10.43 -0.91
N ALA A 76 -18.21 10.63 -0.13
CA ALA A 76 -17.01 11.33 -0.57
C ALA A 76 -15.77 10.88 0.21
N GLY A 77 -14.60 11.04 -0.41
CA GLY A 77 -13.31 10.77 0.22
C GLY A 77 -12.83 9.33 0.07
N ARG A 78 -11.84 8.96 0.88
CA ARG A 78 -11.28 7.61 0.95
C ARG A 78 -12.34 6.57 1.33
N GLN A 79 -12.11 5.31 0.99
CA GLN A 79 -13.01 4.19 1.35
C GLN A 79 -12.74 3.70 2.78
N ASP A 80 -13.61 2.92 3.41
CA ASP A 80 -13.26 2.19 4.64
C ASP A 80 -11.96 1.40 4.44
N ASN A 81 -11.04 1.54 5.39
CA ASN A 81 -9.76 0.84 5.37
C ASN A 81 -9.10 0.92 3.99
N ARG A 82 -8.94 2.14 3.41
CA ARG A 82 -8.27 2.41 2.11
C ARG A 82 -7.75 3.85 2.00
N GLY A 83 -6.99 4.30 3.00
CA GLY A 83 -6.37 5.61 3.06
C GLY A 83 -4.97 5.63 2.46
N PHE A 84 -4.05 6.35 3.10
CA PHE A 84 -2.66 6.40 2.64
C PHE A 84 -1.94 5.11 2.99
N GLU A 85 -1.44 4.43 1.97
CA GLU A 85 -0.72 3.17 2.12
C GLU A 85 0.79 3.38 2.06
N GLY A 86 1.27 3.92 0.94
CA GLY A 86 2.69 4.14 0.72
C GLY A 86 3.12 5.57 1.03
N LEU A 87 4.38 5.71 1.45
CA LEU A 87 5.02 6.99 1.71
C LEU A 87 6.43 7.00 1.10
N ALA A 88 6.79 8.08 0.42
CA ALA A 88 8.13 8.31 -0.12
C ALA A 88 8.58 9.75 0.13
N VAL A 89 9.82 9.95 0.54
CA VAL A 89 10.43 11.28 0.71
C VAL A 89 11.52 11.47 -0.33
N THR A 90 11.66 12.68 -0.87
CA THR A 90 12.73 13.01 -1.82
C THR A 90 14.10 12.87 -1.17
N PRO A 91 15.16 12.65 -1.97
CA PRO A 91 16.52 12.54 -1.45
C PRO A 91 16.97 13.74 -0.61
N ASP A 92 16.49 14.94 -0.94
CA ASP A 92 16.78 16.18 -0.20
C ASP A 92 15.84 16.43 1.00
N GLY A 93 14.89 15.52 1.25
CA GLY A 93 13.93 15.59 2.34
C GLY A 93 12.82 16.62 2.18
N LYS A 94 12.81 17.45 1.12
CA LYS A 94 11.91 18.63 1.05
C LYS A 94 10.51 18.32 0.53
N THR A 95 10.32 17.20 -0.15
CA THR A 95 9.01 16.81 -0.67
C THR A 95 8.65 15.41 -0.22
N LEU A 96 7.41 15.24 0.21
CA LEU A 96 6.87 13.98 0.70
C LEU A 96 5.67 13.58 -0.17
N TYR A 97 5.62 12.31 -0.55
CA TYR A 97 4.59 11.73 -1.40
C TYR A 97 3.86 10.65 -0.62
N ALA A 98 2.54 10.77 -0.49
CA ALA A 98 1.69 9.72 0.04
C ALA A 98 0.76 9.22 -1.06
N VAL A 99 0.52 7.91 -1.10
CA VAL A 99 -0.34 7.29 -2.12
C VAL A 99 -1.54 6.64 -1.47
N LEU A 100 -2.72 6.84 -2.05
CA LEU A 100 -3.90 6.08 -1.63
C LEU A 100 -3.79 4.63 -2.11
N GLN A 101 -4.29 3.69 -1.31
CA GLN A 101 -4.37 2.29 -1.72
C GLN A 101 -5.37 2.09 -2.86
N ASP A 102 -6.53 2.73 -2.77
CA ASP A 102 -7.67 2.60 -3.69
C ASP A 102 -8.21 3.98 -4.14
N PRO A 103 -9.04 4.03 -5.21
CA PRO A 103 -9.76 5.25 -5.61
C PRO A 103 -10.66 5.82 -4.51
N LEU A 104 -11.06 7.09 -4.63
CA LEU A 104 -12.08 7.66 -3.75
C LEU A 104 -13.45 7.04 -4.03
N VAL A 105 -14.33 7.01 -3.02
CA VAL A 105 -15.70 6.47 -3.18
C VAL A 105 -16.56 7.24 -4.19
N ASN A 106 -16.12 8.45 -4.55
CA ASN A 106 -16.80 9.32 -5.49
C ASN A 106 -16.03 9.46 -6.82
N GLU A 107 -15.00 8.65 -7.07
CA GLU A 107 -14.14 8.75 -8.27
C GLU A 107 -13.79 7.38 -8.87
N PRO A 108 -14.34 7.03 -10.06
CA PRO A 108 -15.42 7.70 -10.78
C PRO A 108 -16.80 7.60 -10.08
N SER A 109 -17.62 8.65 -10.22
CA SER A 109 -18.93 8.79 -9.55
C SER A 109 -20.10 8.05 -10.24
N PRO A 110 -21.03 7.45 -9.48
CA PRO A 110 -20.82 6.75 -8.22
C PRO A 110 -20.72 5.24 -8.47
N ASN A 111 -19.53 4.70 -8.27
CA ASN A 111 -19.34 3.36 -7.71
C ASN A 111 -18.61 3.54 -6.37
N ASN A 112 -18.77 2.65 -5.40
CA ASN A 112 -18.13 2.61 -4.07
C ASN A 112 -16.58 2.57 -4.06
N GLY A 113 -15.92 3.20 -5.04
CA GLY A 113 -14.49 3.21 -5.32
C GLY A 113 -13.93 1.88 -5.85
N ARG A 114 -14.61 0.74 -5.62
CA ARG A 114 -14.11 -0.60 -5.98
C ARG A 114 -13.91 -0.81 -7.47
N ASN A 115 -14.66 -0.15 -8.35
CA ASN A 115 -14.53 -0.31 -9.81
C ASN A 115 -13.61 0.75 -10.43
N GLY A 116 -13.12 1.71 -9.66
CA GLY A 116 -12.23 2.75 -10.16
C GLY A 116 -10.82 2.22 -10.47
N ARG A 117 -10.10 2.93 -11.33
CA ARG A 117 -8.69 2.66 -11.66
C ARG A 117 -7.77 3.81 -11.28
N ASN A 118 -8.34 5.00 -11.06
CA ASN A 118 -7.61 6.24 -10.89
C ASN A 118 -7.44 6.53 -9.39
N LEU A 119 -6.19 6.48 -8.93
CA LEU A 119 -5.76 6.74 -7.56
C LEU A 119 -5.09 8.12 -7.51
N ARG A 120 -4.82 8.59 -6.30
CA ARG A 120 -4.15 9.88 -6.06
C ARG A 120 -2.80 9.64 -5.41
N ILE A 121 -1.76 10.19 -6.03
CA ILE A 121 -0.46 10.47 -5.39
C ILE A 121 -0.55 11.90 -4.86
N VAL A 122 -0.38 12.08 -3.56
CA VAL A 122 -0.50 13.36 -2.87
C VAL A 122 0.88 13.87 -2.53
N VAL A 123 1.17 15.10 -2.94
CA VAL A 123 2.44 15.79 -2.66
C VAL A 123 2.24 16.71 -1.48
N PHE A 124 3.13 16.59 -0.50
CA PHE A 124 3.23 17.45 0.66
C PHE A 124 4.56 18.20 0.63
N ASP A 125 4.49 19.48 1.00
CA ASP A 125 5.67 20.27 1.28
C ASP A 125 6.24 19.88 2.64
N ASN A 126 7.44 19.29 2.62
CA ASN A 126 8.15 18.88 3.82
C ASN A 126 9.28 19.86 4.17
N ASN A 127 9.40 21.03 3.55
CA ASN A 127 10.47 21.99 3.86
C ASN A 127 10.09 22.90 5.06
N PRO A 128 10.75 22.82 6.24
CA PRO A 128 10.41 23.62 7.42
C PRO A 128 10.53 25.13 7.22
N LYS A 129 11.27 25.57 6.20
CA LYS A 129 11.44 26.99 5.86
C LYS A 129 10.36 27.51 4.91
N SER A 130 9.50 26.62 4.39
CA SER A 130 8.47 26.97 3.43
C SER A 130 7.18 27.45 4.10
N PRO A 131 6.47 28.44 3.54
CA PRO A 131 5.19 28.90 4.06
C PRO A 131 4.08 27.84 3.97
N THR A 132 4.25 26.82 3.12
CA THR A 132 3.31 25.71 2.95
C THR A 132 3.76 24.44 3.66
N TYR A 133 4.75 24.51 4.56
CA TYR A 133 5.24 23.34 5.29
C TYR A 133 4.09 22.55 5.93
N ARG A 134 4.09 21.24 5.69
CA ARG A 134 3.08 20.25 6.11
C ARG A 134 1.70 20.38 5.44
N GLN A 135 1.61 21.15 4.36
CA GLN A 135 0.41 21.25 3.52
C GLN A 135 0.60 20.47 2.22
N SER A 136 -0.51 19.98 1.66
CA SER A 136 -0.48 19.40 0.32
C SER A 136 -0.37 20.49 -0.74
N THR A 137 0.56 20.32 -1.68
CA THR A 137 0.84 21.27 -2.77
C THR A 137 0.37 20.77 -4.13
N ALA A 138 0.24 19.45 -4.29
CA ALA A 138 -0.28 18.84 -5.51
C ALA A 138 -0.92 17.47 -5.26
N GLN A 139 -1.73 17.03 -6.22
CA GLN A 139 -2.16 15.64 -6.33
C GLN A 139 -2.02 15.22 -7.80
N TYR A 140 -1.58 13.98 -8.06
CA TYR A 140 -1.44 13.43 -9.41
C TYR A 140 -2.24 12.14 -9.55
N ALA A 141 -2.84 11.94 -10.73
CA ALA A 141 -3.59 10.72 -11.02
C ALA A 141 -2.64 9.56 -11.32
N TYR A 142 -2.79 8.46 -10.59
CA TYR A 142 -2.16 7.17 -10.87
C TYR A 142 -3.19 6.21 -11.45
N GLN A 143 -2.83 5.44 -12.49
CA GLN A 143 -3.71 4.42 -13.04
C GLN A 143 -3.18 3.02 -12.74
N LEU A 144 -3.95 2.22 -11.99
CA LEU A 144 -3.69 0.79 -11.75
C LEU A 144 -3.62 0.00 -13.06
N GLU A 145 -3.21 -1.26 -13.03
CA GLU A 145 -3.46 -2.17 -14.16
C GLU A 145 -4.95 -2.30 -14.49
N LEU A 146 -5.25 -2.63 -15.75
CA LEU A 146 -6.63 -2.93 -16.14
C LEU A 146 -7.05 -4.26 -15.51
N GLN A 147 -8.25 -4.29 -14.93
CA GLN A 147 -8.83 -5.53 -14.39
C GLN A 147 -8.94 -6.62 -15.47
N ALA A 148 -9.19 -6.24 -16.73
CA ALA A 148 -9.22 -7.18 -17.86
C ALA A 148 -7.86 -7.85 -18.09
N ASP A 149 -6.74 -7.14 -17.94
CA ASP A 149 -5.40 -7.70 -18.10
C ASP A 149 -5.03 -8.63 -16.94
N ILE A 150 -5.49 -8.31 -15.73
CA ILE A 150 -5.32 -9.17 -14.56
C ILE A 150 -6.18 -10.44 -14.71
N LEU A 151 -7.44 -10.29 -15.15
CA LEU A 151 -8.33 -11.41 -15.44
C LEU A 151 -7.73 -12.34 -16.50
N ALA A 152 -7.21 -11.78 -17.59
CA ALA A 152 -6.58 -12.55 -18.66
C ALA A 152 -5.41 -13.39 -18.13
N ARG A 153 -4.59 -12.83 -17.22
CA ARG A 153 -3.51 -13.58 -16.54
C ARG A 153 -4.03 -14.70 -15.65
N ILE A 154 -5.08 -14.44 -14.86
CA ILE A 154 -5.70 -15.45 -14.01
C ILE A 154 -6.19 -16.64 -14.85
N ILE A 155 -6.90 -16.37 -15.95
CA ILE A 155 -7.42 -17.39 -16.87
C ILE A 155 -6.26 -18.15 -17.54
N ALA A 156 -5.23 -17.43 -18.01
CA ALA A 156 -4.06 -18.05 -18.64
C ALA A 156 -3.29 -18.99 -17.70
N ALA A 157 -3.31 -18.71 -16.39
CA ALA A 157 -2.73 -19.56 -15.36
C ALA A 157 -3.68 -20.70 -14.88
N GLY A 158 -4.81 -20.92 -15.56
CA GLY A 158 -5.76 -22.00 -15.25
C GLY A 158 -6.75 -21.69 -14.14
N GLY A 159 -6.82 -20.43 -13.69
CA GLY A 159 -7.83 -19.98 -12.73
C GLY A 159 -9.19 -19.72 -13.39
N THR A 160 -10.23 -19.62 -12.55
CA THR A 160 -11.55 -19.16 -12.96
C THR A 160 -11.74 -17.69 -12.59
N GLY A 161 -12.48 -16.94 -13.40
CA GLY A 161 -12.67 -15.51 -13.19
C GLY A 161 -13.84 -14.91 -13.98
N THR A 162 -14.60 -14.03 -13.34
CA THR A 162 -15.48 -13.03 -13.95
C THR A 162 -14.78 -11.67 -14.06
N ALA A 163 -15.39 -10.69 -14.74
CA ALA A 163 -14.86 -9.32 -14.85
C ALA A 163 -14.56 -8.66 -13.48
N THR A 164 -15.23 -9.08 -12.41
CA THR A 164 -15.05 -8.53 -11.05
C THR A 164 -14.13 -9.37 -10.17
N ASP A 165 -13.75 -10.57 -10.60
CA ASP A 165 -12.93 -11.48 -9.80
C ASP A 165 -11.47 -11.04 -9.60
N PRO A 166 -10.81 -10.30 -10.52
CA PRO A 166 -9.45 -9.79 -10.29
C PRO A 166 -9.27 -9.05 -8.98
N ARG A 167 -10.36 -8.45 -8.50
CA ARG A 167 -10.48 -7.62 -7.31
C ARG A 167 -10.73 -8.39 -6.02
N GLN A 168 -11.34 -9.57 -6.09
CA GLN A 168 -11.75 -10.35 -4.90
C GLN A 168 -12.52 -9.54 -3.86
N GLY A 169 -13.51 -8.74 -4.30
CA GLY A 169 -14.33 -7.92 -3.40
C GLY A 169 -13.66 -6.64 -2.90
N ARG A 170 -12.36 -6.44 -3.17
CA ARG A 170 -11.58 -5.20 -2.90
C ARG A 170 -10.98 -4.68 -4.20
N ASN A 171 -10.42 -3.48 -4.29
CA ASN A 171 -9.76 -3.11 -5.56
C ASN A 171 -8.39 -3.81 -5.69
N ILE A 172 -7.76 -3.71 -6.85
CA ILE A 172 -6.30 -3.87 -6.95
C ILE A 172 -5.70 -2.70 -6.18
N GLY A 173 -4.84 -3.02 -5.21
CA GLY A 173 -4.27 -2.03 -4.31
C GLY A 173 -2.92 -1.54 -4.82
N LEU A 174 -2.64 -0.27 -4.58
CA LEU A 174 -1.29 0.27 -4.59
C LEU A 174 -0.75 0.16 -3.15
N SER A 175 0.32 -0.60 -2.96
CA SER A 175 0.77 -0.96 -1.62
C SER A 175 2.12 -0.37 -1.17
N ALA A 176 2.94 0.15 -2.08
CA ALA A 176 4.18 0.82 -1.70
C ALA A 176 4.65 1.81 -2.76
N ILE A 177 5.41 2.81 -2.34
CA ILE A 177 6.10 3.77 -3.21
C ILE A 177 7.50 4.06 -2.65
N VAL A 178 8.50 4.13 -3.51
CA VAL A 178 9.90 4.44 -3.15
C VAL A 178 10.44 5.48 -4.12
N ALA A 179 10.98 6.59 -3.60
CA ALA A 179 11.59 7.61 -4.44
C ALA A 179 12.89 7.10 -5.08
N LEU A 180 13.01 7.29 -6.39
CA LEU A 180 14.26 7.18 -7.11
C LEU A 180 15.00 8.53 -7.10
N ASN A 181 14.25 9.60 -7.31
CA ASN A 181 14.70 10.98 -7.27
C ASN A 181 13.49 11.88 -6.90
N ASP A 182 13.48 13.13 -7.34
CA ASP A 182 12.41 14.10 -7.05
C ASP A 182 11.17 13.96 -7.95
N HIS A 183 11.20 13.14 -9.00
CA HIS A 183 10.07 12.96 -9.90
C HIS A 183 9.78 11.51 -10.32
N GLU A 184 10.70 10.57 -10.07
CA GLU A 184 10.55 9.15 -10.40
C GLU A 184 10.50 8.27 -9.16
N PHE A 185 9.70 7.21 -9.26
CA PHE A 185 9.45 6.30 -8.15
C PHE A 185 9.38 4.85 -8.62
N LEU A 186 9.70 3.91 -7.74
CA LEU A 186 9.21 2.54 -7.84
C LEU A 186 7.88 2.44 -7.09
N ILE A 187 6.88 1.80 -7.68
CA ILE A 187 5.56 1.64 -7.09
C ILE A 187 5.10 0.19 -7.18
N LEU A 188 4.45 -0.30 -6.14
CA LEU A 188 4.00 -1.68 -6.04
C LEU A 188 2.48 -1.76 -6.16
N GLU A 189 1.99 -2.54 -7.12
CA GLU A 189 0.58 -2.92 -7.26
C GLU A 189 0.39 -4.40 -6.91
N ARG A 190 -0.71 -4.73 -6.22
CA ARG A 190 -1.04 -6.11 -5.86
C ARG A 190 -2.55 -6.38 -5.84
N ASP A 191 -2.93 -7.58 -6.21
CA ASP A 191 -4.24 -8.14 -5.85
C ASP A 191 -4.21 -8.78 -4.44
N ASN A 192 -5.34 -9.23 -3.93
CA ASN A 192 -5.46 -9.99 -2.67
C ASN A 192 -5.35 -11.52 -2.86
N ARG A 193 -4.80 -11.98 -4.00
CA ARG A 193 -4.77 -13.42 -4.33
C ARG A 193 -3.47 -14.06 -3.89
N GLY A 194 -3.55 -15.16 -3.15
CA GLY A 194 -2.39 -15.93 -2.70
C GLY A 194 -2.68 -16.63 -1.38
N LEU A 195 -1.70 -17.35 -0.85
CA LEU A 195 -1.75 -17.91 0.49
C LEU A 195 -1.62 -16.77 1.51
N GLY A 196 -2.66 -16.59 2.30
CA GLY A 196 -2.81 -15.59 3.34
C GLY A 196 -4.00 -15.93 4.24
N VAL A 197 -4.33 -15.08 5.21
CA VAL A 197 -5.41 -15.40 6.17
C VAL A 197 -6.79 -15.48 5.50
N ASP A 198 -7.00 -14.74 4.41
CA ASP A 198 -8.26 -14.71 3.65
C ASP A 198 -8.36 -15.89 2.64
N ASP A 199 -7.24 -16.53 2.30
CA ASP A 199 -7.18 -17.74 1.47
C ASP A 199 -6.06 -18.67 1.99
N PRO A 200 -6.26 -19.34 3.13
CA PRO A 200 -5.20 -20.11 3.79
C PRO A 200 -4.84 -21.39 3.03
N ALA A 201 -5.69 -21.83 2.10
CA ALA A 201 -5.37 -22.89 1.16
C ALA A 201 -4.51 -22.40 -0.03
N GLY A 202 -4.44 -21.08 -0.25
CA GLY A 202 -3.84 -20.46 -1.43
C GLY A 202 -4.41 -21.03 -2.72
N ALA A 203 -5.74 -21.17 -2.79
CA ALA A 203 -6.44 -21.77 -3.92
C ALA A 203 -6.64 -20.75 -5.06
N SER A 204 -6.70 -19.47 -4.72
CA SER A 204 -6.88 -18.38 -5.69
C SER A 204 -5.62 -18.18 -6.50
N VAL A 205 -5.75 -18.33 -7.82
CA VAL A 205 -4.66 -18.04 -8.76
C VAL A 205 -4.33 -16.55 -8.69
N THR A 206 -3.09 -16.22 -8.34
CA THR A 206 -2.56 -14.84 -8.31
C THR A 206 -2.59 -14.22 -9.71
N GLY A 207 -3.21 -13.04 -9.80
CA GLY A 207 -3.28 -12.26 -11.02
C GLY A 207 -2.14 -11.27 -11.13
N SER A 208 -1.89 -10.46 -10.10
CA SER A 208 -0.85 -9.42 -10.11
C SER A 208 -0.17 -9.16 -8.77
N LYS A 209 1.18 -9.15 -8.78
CA LYS A 209 2.09 -8.63 -7.75
C LYS A 209 3.27 -7.98 -8.47
N ARG A 210 3.21 -6.67 -8.74
CA ARG A 210 4.11 -6.04 -9.72
C ARG A 210 4.65 -4.72 -9.24
N VAL A 211 5.93 -4.49 -9.53
CA VAL A 211 6.59 -3.20 -9.34
C VAL A 211 6.73 -2.52 -10.70
N TYR A 212 6.45 -1.23 -10.74
CA TYR A 212 6.64 -0.36 -11.91
C TYR A 212 7.56 0.81 -11.56
N ARG A 213 8.24 1.37 -12.57
CA ARG A 213 8.77 2.72 -12.49
C ARG A 213 7.69 3.70 -12.94
N ILE A 214 7.55 4.79 -12.21
CA ILE A 214 6.65 5.89 -12.58
C ILE A 214 7.42 7.21 -12.63
N ASP A 215 6.90 8.15 -13.41
CA ASP A 215 7.40 9.52 -13.51
C ASP A 215 6.22 10.50 -13.45
N ILE A 216 6.29 11.47 -12.53
CA ILE A 216 5.26 12.51 -12.37
C ILE A 216 5.50 13.73 -13.28
N THR A 217 6.63 13.77 -13.99
CA THR A 217 6.95 14.86 -14.92
C THR A 217 5.87 15.02 -15.98
N GLY A 218 5.32 16.23 -16.08
CA GLY A 218 4.24 16.54 -17.03
C GLY A 218 2.85 16.06 -16.61
N ALA A 219 2.70 15.38 -15.46
CA ALA A 219 1.39 14.99 -14.95
C ALA A 219 0.57 16.23 -14.54
N THR A 220 -0.73 16.18 -14.80
CA THR A 220 -1.65 17.27 -14.44
C THR A 220 -1.87 17.29 -12.93
N ASN A 221 -1.70 18.46 -12.28
CA ASN A 221 -2.08 18.62 -10.88
C ASN A 221 -3.62 18.60 -10.75
N ILE A 222 -4.14 17.54 -10.12
CA ILE A 222 -5.57 17.27 -9.91
C ILE A 222 -6.06 17.60 -8.49
N ALA A 223 -5.29 18.37 -7.70
CA ALA A 223 -5.66 18.72 -6.32
C ALA A 223 -7.01 19.44 -6.23
N SER A 224 -7.35 20.24 -7.23
CA SER A 224 -8.61 20.99 -7.31
C SER A 224 -9.52 20.55 -8.46
N LEU A 225 -9.25 19.38 -9.07
CA LEU A 225 -10.01 18.86 -10.19
C LEU A 225 -10.79 17.61 -9.76
N PRO A 226 -12.11 17.55 -10.04
CA PRO A 226 -12.84 16.30 -9.95
C PRO A 226 -12.36 15.35 -11.05
N LEU A 227 -12.22 14.06 -10.74
CA LEU A 227 -11.98 13.06 -11.76
C LEU A 227 -13.28 12.76 -12.54
N PRO A 228 -13.19 12.45 -13.85
CA PRO A 228 -14.36 12.19 -14.68
C PRO A 228 -15.11 10.93 -14.24
N ASN A 229 -16.44 10.96 -14.33
CA ASN A 229 -17.35 9.90 -13.85
C ASN A 229 -17.24 8.59 -14.64
N ASP A 230 -16.66 8.59 -15.83
CA ASP A 230 -16.38 7.38 -16.60
C ASP A 230 -14.97 6.84 -16.35
N GLY A 231 -14.17 7.54 -15.53
CA GLY A 231 -12.78 7.23 -15.25
C GLY A 231 -11.81 7.56 -16.41
N ASN A 232 -12.30 8.13 -17.52
CA ASN A 232 -11.49 8.46 -18.69
C ASN A 232 -10.77 9.80 -18.55
N LEU A 233 -9.58 9.78 -17.96
CA LEU A 233 -8.76 10.98 -17.71
C LEU A 233 -8.45 11.78 -18.98
N ALA A 234 -8.19 11.08 -20.10
CA ALA A 234 -7.81 11.73 -21.36
C ALA A 234 -8.94 12.60 -21.92
N ALA A 235 -10.19 12.15 -21.80
CA ALA A 235 -11.37 12.93 -22.22
C ALA A 235 -11.53 14.22 -21.41
N ALA A 236 -11.01 14.27 -20.18
CA ALA A 236 -10.99 15.44 -19.31
C ALA A 236 -9.72 16.31 -19.47
N GLY A 237 -8.81 15.97 -20.40
CA GLY A 237 -7.53 16.68 -20.55
C GLY A 237 -6.57 16.47 -19.39
N ILE A 238 -6.78 15.43 -18.57
CA ILE A 238 -5.92 15.08 -17.44
C ILE A 238 -4.85 14.11 -17.92
N THR A 239 -3.59 14.50 -17.77
CA THR A 239 -2.43 13.62 -18.00
C THR A 239 -2.10 12.91 -16.68
N PRO A 240 -2.30 11.58 -16.58
CA PRO A 240 -1.85 10.83 -15.41
C PRO A 240 -0.33 10.73 -15.38
N VAL A 241 0.22 10.24 -14.27
CA VAL A 241 1.65 9.92 -14.18
C VAL A 241 2.02 8.86 -15.23
N THR A 242 3.24 8.96 -15.75
CA THR A 242 3.76 7.97 -16.70
C THR A 242 4.11 6.70 -15.95
N LYS A 243 3.73 5.53 -16.49
CA LYS A 243 4.04 4.21 -15.91
C LYS A 243 4.80 3.37 -16.92
N SER A 244 5.89 2.75 -16.48
CA SER A 244 6.73 1.87 -17.31
C SER A 244 6.05 0.53 -17.60
N ALA A 245 6.70 -0.29 -18.42
CA ALA A 245 6.48 -1.75 -18.37
C ALA A 245 6.83 -2.31 -16.98
N VAL A 246 6.45 -3.57 -16.72
CA VAL A 246 6.73 -4.23 -15.43
C VAL A 246 8.23 -4.20 -15.14
N PHE A 247 8.60 -3.61 -14.00
CA PHE A 247 9.98 -3.54 -13.53
C PHE A 247 10.35 -4.81 -12.75
N ILE A 248 9.49 -5.27 -11.84
CA ILE A 248 9.62 -6.55 -11.13
C ILE A 248 8.28 -7.27 -11.14
N ASP A 249 8.26 -8.53 -11.58
CA ASP A 249 7.15 -9.44 -11.33
C ASP A 249 7.45 -10.23 -10.05
N LEU A 250 6.84 -9.79 -8.94
CA LEU A 250 7.05 -10.41 -7.64
C LEU A 250 6.41 -11.80 -7.64
N ALA A 251 5.27 -11.98 -8.30
CA ALA A 251 4.62 -13.27 -8.38
C ALA A 251 5.58 -14.31 -9.01
N ALA A 252 6.20 -14.00 -10.16
CA ALA A 252 7.07 -14.93 -10.87
C ALA A 252 8.28 -15.43 -10.05
N ASN A 253 8.72 -14.65 -9.07
CA ASN A 253 9.93 -14.89 -8.29
C ASN A 253 9.64 -15.25 -6.83
N THR A 254 8.37 -15.48 -6.47
CA THR A 254 7.94 -15.76 -5.10
C THR A 254 7.25 -17.10 -5.03
N VAL A 255 7.92 -18.05 -4.37
CA VAL A 255 7.42 -19.41 -4.21
C VAL A 255 7.57 -19.79 -2.75
N LEU A 256 6.46 -19.71 -2.03
CA LEU A 256 6.27 -20.43 -0.78
C LEU A 256 6.35 -21.94 -1.06
N PRO A 257 6.48 -22.79 -0.02
CA PRO A 257 6.45 -24.24 -0.20
C PRO A 257 5.30 -24.71 -1.12
N ASN A 258 5.59 -25.71 -1.94
CA ASN A 258 4.66 -26.30 -2.92
C ASN A 258 4.13 -25.36 -4.01
N GLY A 259 4.86 -24.30 -4.39
CA GLY A 259 4.45 -23.47 -5.52
C GLY A 259 3.51 -22.31 -5.14
N LYS A 260 3.16 -22.17 -3.86
CA LYS A 260 2.21 -21.16 -3.38
C LYS A 260 2.83 -19.76 -3.44
N ARG A 261 2.00 -18.72 -3.50
CA ARG A 261 2.42 -17.32 -3.57
C ARG A 261 1.87 -16.57 -2.37
N ALA A 262 2.65 -15.65 -1.80
CA ALA A 262 2.17 -14.83 -0.69
C ALA A 262 1.06 -13.86 -1.15
N GLU A 263 0.09 -13.59 -0.26
CA GLU A 263 -1.08 -12.76 -0.57
C GLU A 263 -0.76 -11.27 -0.72
N LYS A 264 -0.32 -10.59 0.34
CA LYS A 264 -0.26 -9.12 0.35
C LYS A 264 1.17 -8.61 0.30
N TRP A 265 1.66 -8.22 -0.88
CA TRP A 265 2.98 -7.59 -1.00
C TRP A 265 2.87 -6.10 -0.68
N GLU A 266 3.44 -5.65 0.43
CA GLU A 266 3.19 -4.29 0.95
C GLU A 266 4.46 -3.57 1.39
N GLY A 267 5.59 -4.28 1.50
CA GLY A 267 6.89 -3.67 1.70
C GLY A 267 7.67 -3.54 0.39
N LEU A 268 8.25 -2.37 0.12
CA LEU A 268 9.24 -2.15 -0.94
C LEU A 268 10.27 -1.11 -0.49
N THR A 269 11.56 -1.39 -0.68
CA THR A 269 12.62 -0.40 -0.44
C THR A 269 13.86 -0.67 -1.29
N ILE A 270 14.67 0.35 -1.51
CA ILE A 270 16.00 0.25 -2.13
C ILE A 270 17.02 0.29 -1.00
N GLY A 271 17.80 -0.79 -0.91
CA GLY A 271 18.87 -0.95 0.07
C GLY A 271 20.21 -0.39 -0.43
N PRO A 272 21.31 -0.72 0.27
CA PRO A 272 22.62 -0.17 -0.05
C PRO A 272 23.12 -0.60 -1.44
N ARG A 273 24.07 0.18 -1.95
CA ARG A 273 24.86 -0.20 -3.12
C ARG A 273 25.74 -1.41 -2.76
N LEU A 274 25.59 -2.48 -3.52
CA LEU A 274 26.34 -3.72 -3.36
C LEU A 274 27.71 -3.64 -4.01
N ARG A 275 28.61 -4.55 -3.63
CA ARG A 275 29.90 -4.73 -4.30
C ARG A 275 29.68 -5.03 -5.79
N GLY A 276 30.32 -4.25 -6.65
CA GLY A 276 30.12 -4.30 -8.11
C GLY A 276 29.12 -3.26 -8.65
N GLY A 277 28.57 -2.41 -7.78
CA GLY A 277 27.88 -1.18 -8.19
C GLY A 277 26.38 -1.30 -8.42
N SER A 278 25.82 -2.51 -8.37
CA SER A 278 24.38 -2.80 -8.31
C SER A 278 23.76 -2.37 -6.97
N PHE A 279 22.44 -2.37 -6.88
CA PHE A 279 21.70 -2.07 -5.65
C PHE A 279 20.87 -3.27 -5.18
N LEU A 280 20.65 -3.33 -3.87
CA LEU A 280 19.66 -4.23 -3.28
C LEU A 280 18.27 -3.60 -3.42
N ILE A 281 17.28 -4.39 -3.80
CA ILE A 281 15.87 -4.06 -3.59
C ILE A 281 15.31 -5.12 -2.65
N LEU A 282 14.60 -4.68 -1.62
CA LEU A 282 13.86 -5.55 -0.73
C LEU A 282 12.37 -5.36 -0.96
N ALA A 283 11.65 -6.48 -1.07
CA ALA A 283 10.19 -6.48 -1.05
C ALA A 283 9.72 -7.45 0.02
N GLY A 284 8.65 -7.12 0.73
CA GLY A 284 8.09 -7.95 1.80
C GLY A 284 6.59 -8.08 1.67
N ASN A 285 6.04 -9.18 2.19
CA ASN A 285 4.59 -9.33 2.30
C ASN A 285 4.11 -9.08 3.73
N ASP A 286 2.95 -8.46 3.85
CA ASP A 286 2.11 -8.58 5.03
C ASP A 286 1.40 -9.94 4.99
N ASN A 287 1.44 -10.65 6.10
CA ASN A 287 0.77 -11.93 6.31
C ASN A 287 -0.29 -11.83 7.42
N ASP A 288 -0.67 -10.61 7.81
CA ASP A 288 -1.58 -10.30 8.91
C ASP A 288 -1.11 -10.91 10.25
N TYR A 289 0.20 -11.12 10.41
CA TYR A 289 0.79 -11.90 11.51
C TYR A 289 0.22 -13.31 11.65
N SER A 290 -0.39 -13.85 10.59
CA SER A 290 -1.21 -15.07 10.61
C SER A 290 -2.43 -14.98 11.51
N VAL A 291 -2.96 -13.79 11.80
CA VAL A 291 -4.11 -13.60 12.67
C VAL A 291 -5.34 -13.23 11.86
N THR A 292 -6.47 -13.84 12.20
CA THR A 292 -7.79 -13.46 11.67
C THR A 292 -8.79 -13.29 12.81
N GLN A 293 -10.00 -12.82 12.52
CA GLN A 293 -11.03 -12.62 13.52
C GLN A 293 -12.46 -12.90 13.03
N THR A 294 -13.35 -13.28 13.93
CA THR A 294 -14.79 -13.31 13.64
C THR A 294 -15.38 -11.90 13.62
N GLY A 295 -16.60 -11.76 13.09
CA GLY A 295 -17.37 -10.52 13.21
C GLY A 295 -17.74 -10.13 14.65
N SER A 296 -17.59 -11.03 15.63
CA SER A 296 -17.75 -10.73 17.06
C SER A 296 -16.43 -10.33 17.74
N GLY A 297 -15.32 -10.25 16.99
CA GLY A 297 -14.01 -9.83 17.49
C GLY A 297 -13.19 -10.91 18.20
N VAL A 298 -13.57 -12.19 18.07
CA VAL A 298 -12.71 -13.30 18.54
C VAL A 298 -11.56 -13.44 17.56
N GLN A 299 -10.32 -13.48 18.06
CA GLN A 299 -9.10 -13.53 17.24
C GLN A 299 -8.48 -14.92 17.25
N PHE A 300 -7.90 -15.32 16.12
CA PHE A 300 -7.30 -16.65 15.92
C PHE A 300 -5.97 -16.55 15.18
N ASP A 301 -4.98 -17.33 15.61
CA ASP A 301 -3.87 -17.73 14.78
C ASP A 301 -4.37 -18.66 13.66
N VAL A 302 -3.80 -18.53 12.46
CA VAL A 302 -4.04 -19.36 11.29
C VAL A 302 -2.77 -20.13 10.96
N TYR A 303 -2.86 -21.46 10.96
CA TYR A 303 -1.76 -22.33 10.57
C TYR A 303 -2.10 -23.06 9.27
N VAL A 304 -1.08 -23.29 8.44
CA VAL A 304 -1.19 -23.94 7.13
C VAL A 304 -0.19 -25.09 7.02
N ASP A 305 -0.52 -26.09 6.20
CA ASP A 305 0.37 -27.23 5.90
C ASP A 305 0.99 -27.16 4.48
N PHE A 306 0.71 -26.08 3.73
CA PHE A 306 1.04 -25.88 2.31
C PHE A 306 0.49 -26.93 1.33
N ASN A 307 -0.34 -27.87 1.79
CA ASN A 307 -1.01 -28.89 0.97
C ASN A 307 -2.51 -28.57 0.76
N GLY A 308 -2.93 -27.37 1.15
CA GLY A 308 -4.30 -26.88 0.98
C GLY A 308 -5.16 -27.01 2.24
N ASN A 309 -4.58 -27.39 3.38
CA ASN A 309 -5.30 -27.45 4.65
C ASN A 309 -4.86 -26.32 5.59
N SER A 310 -5.77 -25.90 6.46
CA SER A 310 -5.49 -24.94 7.53
C SER A 310 -6.18 -25.34 8.83
N VAL A 311 -5.62 -24.89 9.96
CA VAL A 311 -6.23 -24.98 11.29
C VAL A 311 -6.23 -23.58 11.91
N GLN A 312 -7.21 -23.30 12.78
CA GLN A 312 -7.27 -22.04 13.50
C GLN A 312 -7.10 -22.29 15.00
N ARG A 313 -6.53 -21.33 15.71
CA ARG A 313 -6.39 -21.39 17.16
C ARG A 313 -6.74 -20.05 17.75
N ASP A 314 -7.80 -20.01 18.54
CA ASP A 314 -8.16 -18.87 19.37
C ASP A 314 -6.92 -18.38 20.14
N LEU A 315 -6.67 -17.07 20.11
CA LEU A 315 -5.58 -16.49 20.89
C LEU A 315 -5.78 -16.85 22.38
N ASP A 316 -4.71 -17.32 23.02
CA ASP A 316 -4.69 -17.79 24.42
C ASP A 316 -5.59 -19.01 24.75
N GLN A 317 -6.04 -19.78 23.74
CA GLN A 317 -6.96 -20.92 23.90
C GLN A 317 -6.50 -22.17 23.11
N PRO A 318 -7.19 -23.33 23.23
CA PRO A 318 -6.86 -24.57 22.50
C PRO A 318 -7.09 -24.51 20.97
N THR A 319 -6.35 -25.30 20.18
CA THR A 319 -6.46 -25.34 18.71
C THR A 319 -7.76 -25.97 18.23
N GLN A 320 -8.36 -25.43 17.17
CA GLN A 320 -9.55 -25.98 16.53
C GLN A 320 -9.30 -26.38 15.05
N PHE A 321 -9.92 -27.48 14.63
CA PHE A 321 -9.98 -27.91 13.23
C PHE A 321 -11.44 -28.15 12.84
N ASN A 322 -11.94 -27.45 11.83
CA ASN A 322 -13.34 -27.50 11.40
C ASN A 322 -14.34 -27.34 12.56
N GLY A 323 -14.03 -26.47 13.54
CA GLY A 323 -14.87 -26.21 14.71
C GLY A 323 -14.78 -27.24 15.83
N ILE A 324 -13.79 -28.14 15.80
CA ILE A 324 -13.54 -29.16 16.82
C ILE A 324 -12.19 -28.91 17.47
N GLU A 325 -12.13 -28.92 18.81
CA GLU A 325 -10.86 -28.85 19.54
C GLU A 325 -9.98 -30.06 19.23
N VAL A 326 -8.77 -29.83 18.73
CA VAL A 326 -7.82 -30.88 18.31
C VAL A 326 -6.55 -30.97 19.17
N GLY A 327 -6.48 -30.21 20.27
CA GLY A 327 -5.33 -30.19 21.16
C GLY A 327 -4.18 -29.32 20.61
N PRO A 328 -2.90 -29.77 20.67
CA PRO A 328 -1.78 -29.00 20.14
C PRO A 328 -1.86 -28.88 18.61
N VAL A 329 -1.19 -27.86 18.05
CA VAL A 329 -1.08 -27.66 16.60
C VAL A 329 -0.56 -28.95 15.94
N PRO A 330 -1.26 -29.53 14.95
CA PRO A 330 -0.83 -30.78 14.34
C PRO A 330 0.56 -30.66 13.71
N THR A 331 1.34 -31.74 13.75
CA THR A 331 2.66 -31.77 13.13
C THR A 331 2.57 -31.47 11.63
N GLY A 332 3.42 -30.56 11.14
CA GLY A 332 3.45 -30.13 9.74
C GLY A 332 2.68 -28.83 9.45
N TYR A 333 1.89 -28.33 10.41
CA TYR A 333 1.26 -27.02 10.32
C TYR A 333 2.20 -25.93 10.88
N VAL A 334 2.28 -24.80 10.18
CA VAL A 334 3.04 -23.62 10.60
C VAL A 334 2.18 -22.38 10.45
N LEU A 335 2.49 -21.31 11.18
CA LEU A 335 1.92 -20.00 10.92
C LEU A 335 2.19 -19.59 9.46
N ILE A 336 1.28 -18.85 8.87
CA ILE A 336 1.48 -18.29 7.52
C ILE A 336 2.79 -17.49 7.51
N PRO A 337 3.77 -17.84 6.69
CA PRO A 337 5.06 -17.19 6.75
C PRO A 337 5.00 -15.77 6.17
N GLY A 338 5.68 -14.84 6.84
CA GLY A 338 6.14 -13.62 6.20
C GLY A 338 7.37 -13.92 5.36
N VAL A 339 7.44 -13.35 4.16
CA VAL A 339 8.58 -13.46 3.25
C VAL A 339 9.19 -12.08 3.00
N LEU A 340 10.51 -12.05 3.00
CA LEU A 340 11.31 -10.91 2.60
C LEU A 340 12.19 -11.34 1.44
N HIS A 341 11.97 -10.74 0.28
CA HIS A 341 12.67 -11.06 -0.94
C HIS A 341 13.74 -10.01 -1.25
N ALA A 342 14.92 -10.50 -1.62
CA ALA A 342 16.04 -9.69 -2.05
C ALA A 342 16.22 -9.80 -3.56
N TYR A 343 16.19 -8.67 -4.24
CA TYR A 343 16.46 -8.53 -5.66
C TYR A 343 17.73 -7.71 -5.86
N LYS A 344 18.43 -7.98 -6.96
CA LYS A 344 19.61 -7.22 -7.37
C LYS A 344 19.25 -6.39 -8.60
N ALA A 345 19.26 -5.07 -8.46
CA ALA A 345 19.09 -4.16 -9.58
C ALA A 345 20.46 -3.65 -10.06
N SER A 346 20.69 -3.67 -11.36
CA SER A 346 21.91 -3.10 -11.93
C SER A 346 21.91 -1.56 -11.78
N ALA A 347 23.08 -0.94 -11.95
CA ALA A 347 23.15 0.52 -11.97
C ALA A 347 22.33 1.15 -13.12
N SER A 348 22.14 0.42 -14.23
CA SER A 348 21.28 0.84 -15.32
C SER A 348 19.78 0.70 -15.00
N ASP A 349 19.39 -0.34 -14.26
CA ASP A 349 17.99 -0.53 -13.85
C ASP A 349 17.52 0.62 -12.94
N LEU A 350 18.41 1.08 -12.06
CA LEU A 350 18.19 2.24 -11.19
C LEU A 350 18.91 3.50 -11.67
N ALA A 351 19.03 3.68 -12.99
CA ALA A 351 19.61 4.91 -13.54
C ALA A 351 18.82 6.13 -13.06
N GLY A 352 19.55 7.10 -12.48
CA GLY A 352 18.97 8.31 -11.89
C GLY A 352 18.60 8.17 -10.40
N TYR A 353 18.82 7.00 -9.78
CA TYR A 353 18.63 6.83 -8.35
C TYR A 353 19.60 7.70 -7.55
N GLN A 354 19.03 8.51 -6.67
CA GLN A 354 19.74 9.34 -5.71
C GLN A 354 19.44 8.79 -4.31
N PRO A 355 20.44 8.26 -3.58
CA PRO A 355 20.22 7.87 -2.20
C PRO A 355 19.85 9.11 -1.35
N PRO A 356 19.09 8.94 -0.26
CA PRO A 356 18.81 10.04 0.66
C PRO A 356 20.10 10.71 1.12
N LEU A 357 20.12 12.05 1.11
CA LEU A 357 21.26 12.83 1.59
C LEU A 357 21.27 12.77 3.12
N ASP A 358 22.08 11.90 3.71
CA ASP A 358 22.33 11.96 5.15
C ASP A 358 23.16 13.21 5.42
N ASP A 359 22.68 14.10 6.30
CA ASP A 359 23.38 15.33 6.69
C ASP A 359 24.75 15.03 7.36
N GLU A 360 25.08 13.77 7.66
CA GLU A 360 26.35 13.34 8.25
C GLU A 360 27.54 13.18 7.27
N HIS A 361 27.37 13.46 5.98
CA HIS A 361 28.47 13.36 5.01
C HIS A 361 29.19 14.67 4.64
N ASP A 362 28.85 15.80 5.28
CA ASP A 362 29.55 17.09 5.04
C ASP A 362 30.70 17.38 6.03
N ASP A 363 30.94 16.50 7.02
CA ASP A 363 32.07 16.60 7.97
C ASP A 363 33.05 15.43 7.79
N ASP A 364 33.81 15.41 6.68
CA ASP A 364 35.21 14.94 6.66
C ASP A 364 35.74 14.88 5.22
N HIS A 365 36.46 15.92 4.80
CA HIS A 365 37.76 15.80 4.10
C HIS A 365 38.40 17.20 3.91
N HIS A 366 38.68 17.85 5.04
CA HIS A 366 39.79 18.80 5.13
C HIS A 366 40.61 18.45 6.37
N HIS A 367 41.56 17.51 6.21
CA HIS A 367 42.82 17.47 6.97
C HIS A 367 43.90 16.73 6.18
#